data_AF-A0A7V4H1L7-F1
#
_entry.id   AF-A0A7V4H1L7-F1
#
_cell.length_a   1.000
_cell.length_b   1.000
_cell.length_c   1.000
_cell.angle_alpha   90.00
_cell.angle_beta   90.00
_cell.angle_gamma   90.00
#
_symmetry.space_group_name_H-M   'P 1'
#
loop_
_entity.id
_entity.type
_entity.pdbx_description
1 polymer ?
#
loop_
_entity_poly.entity_id
_entity_poly.type
_entity_poly.pdbx_seq_one_letter_code
_entity_poly.pdbx_strand_id
1 'polypeptide(L)'
;VYYSIGGTAGNGKDYQAISNVVVIPAGRLEAPIVIHPLADNLVEGTESVVLRLEPMACIAIYPPPPECYLVGQPAEAVAFIRDCPEPGNRPPLVQIVKPFTGALFQAPATVGIVADTVDVDGYVWKVEFFEGTNKIGEQSKVFFVAPTNGTHIPYEMVWRDVPPGRYALTARATDSQGAVGVSAPVQISVVTNLPPPGTNLPPVLSVLAVDPVAIEGTNCWGWRNPTNRWGDGTTNCVEFAADLCAPVWWFTNCGPKNARFLVRRAGDTNAELTVRYALSGTATNGVDYDELPGVVTLPAGERRAEILVVPRPDNLFEPVETVILRLLPAPVAANTPPAYLLGAPSRAGAVIIENPPPRPIVRMLADKCFHLGAEAVEGAWYRIEYSLDLRNWTPLCAAQAVQGMLHFVDPDAESAPSRFYRAVPEPEPAD
;
A
#
# COMPACT_ATOMS: atom_id res chain seq x y z
N VAL A 1 29.03 39.16 -14.97
CA VAL A 1 28.21 39.45 -13.78
C VAL A 1 29.09 39.32 -12.55
N TYR A 2 29.14 40.34 -11.70
CA TYR A 2 29.94 40.36 -10.47
C TYR A 2 29.14 39.89 -9.26
N TYR A 3 29.82 39.29 -8.29
CA TYR A 3 29.23 38.86 -7.03
C TYR A 3 30.26 38.88 -5.89
N SER A 4 29.78 39.13 -4.67
CA SER A 4 30.57 38.96 -3.44
C SER A 4 30.44 37.53 -2.92
N ILE A 5 31.51 37.02 -2.31
CA ILE A 5 31.57 35.69 -1.69
C ILE A 5 31.60 35.86 -0.16
N GLY A 6 30.72 35.16 0.54
CA GLY A 6 30.67 35.09 2.00
C GLY A 6 30.24 33.70 2.47
N GLY A 7 29.70 33.61 3.69
CA GLY A 7 29.38 32.34 4.36
C GLY A 7 30.38 31.99 5.44
N THR A 8 30.34 30.75 5.92
CA THR A 8 31.25 30.25 6.96
C THR A 8 32.48 29.56 6.37
N ALA A 9 32.39 29.02 5.15
CA ALA A 9 33.51 28.42 4.43
C ALA A 9 34.39 29.49 3.72
N GLY A 10 35.70 29.34 3.81
CA GLY A 10 36.72 30.21 3.23
C GLY A 10 37.09 29.86 1.78
N ASN A 11 37.05 30.86 0.90
CA ASN A 11 37.44 30.73 -0.51
C ASN A 11 38.93 30.38 -0.66
N GLY A 12 39.23 29.22 -1.25
CA GLY A 12 40.60 28.71 -1.39
C GLY A 12 41.15 28.00 -0.15
N LYS A 13 40.38 27.91 0.94
CA LYS A 13 40.70 27.11 2.13
C LYS A 13 39.86 25.83 2.14
N ASP A 14 38.54 25.97 2.13
CA ASP A 14 37.60 24.84 2.33
C ASP A 14 37.03 24.35 0.98
N TYR A 15 37.20 25.14 -0.07
CA TYR A 15 36.88 24.79 -1.46
C TYR A 15 37.87 25.44 -2.43
N GLN A 16 37.99 24.87 -3.63
CA GLN A 16 38.84 25.40 -4.69
C GLN A 16 38.49 26.86 -4.96
N ALA A 17 39.51 27.72 -4.96
CA ALA A 17 39.32 29.15 -5.11
C ALA A 17 38.52 29.49 -6.38
N ILE A 18 37.43 30.23 -6.21
CA ILE A 18 36.62 30.79 -7.30
C ILE A 18 36.85 32.31 -7.43
N SER A 19 36.59 32.85 -8.61
CA SER A 19 36.62 34.30 -8.86
C SER A 19 35.36 34.99 -8.33
N ASN A 20 35.31 36.32 -8.39
CA ASN A 20 34.15 37.15 -8.05
C ASN A 20 33.34 37.58 -9.30
N VAL A 21 33.55 36.89 -10.43
CA VAL A 21 32.92 37.21 -11.71
C VAL A 21 32.55 35.93 -12.47
N VAL A 22 31.34 35.91 -13.01
CA VAL A 22 30.86 34.85 -13.91
C VAL A 22 30.49 35.45 -15.27
N VAL A 23 30.84 34.75 -16.34
CA VAL A 23 30.48 35.11 -17.71
C VAL A 23 29.33 34.23 -18.16
N ILE A 24 28.20 34.84 -18.52
CA ILE A 24 27.09 34.14 -19.19
C ILE A 24 27.39 34.18 -20.69
N PRO A 25 27.61 33.03 -21.36
CA PRO A 25 27.95 33.01 -22.78
C PRO A 25 26.82 33.57 -23.65
N ALA A 26 27.17 34.09 -24.83
CA ALA A 26 26.19 34.58 -25.79
C ALA A 26 25.15 33.49 -26.14
N GLY A 27 23.87 33.84 -26.10
CA GLY A 27 22.76 32.91 -26.35
C GLY A 27 22.39 31.99 -25.17
N ARG A 28 23.05 32.12 -24.01
CA ARG A 28 22.70 31.38 -22.79
C ARG A 28 21.95 32.29 -21.81
N LEU A 29 21.01 31.69 -21.08
CA LEU A 29 20.25 32.37 -20.01
C LEU A 29 20.94 32.29 -18.64
N GLU A 30 21.91 31.39 -18.50
CA GLU A 30 22.55 31.06 -17.22
C GLU A 30 24.01 30.63 -17.43
N ALA A 31 24.81 30.75 -16.36
CA ALA A 31 26.14 30.18 -16.25
C ALA A 31 26.32 29.57 -14.85
N PRO A 32 26.80 28.31 -14.74
CA PRO A 32 26.99 27.67 -13.45
C PRO A 32 28.23 28.21 -12.74
N ILE A 33 28.12 28.36 -11.42
CA ILE A 33 29.26 28.53 -10.51
C ILE A 33 29.34 27.24 -9.71
N VAL A 34 30.44 26.50 -9.83
CA VAL A 34 30.61 25.20 -9.19
C VAL A 34 31.54 25.34 -7.99
N ILE A 35 31.08 24.93 -6.81
CA ILE A 35 31.89 24.86 -5.59
C ILE A 35 32.52 23.48 -5.53
N HIS A 36 33.84 23.40 -5.61
CA HIS A 36 34.59 22.16 -5.48
C HIS A 36 35.21 22.09 -4.08
N PRO A 37 34.63 21.34 -3.12
CA PRO A 37 35.18 21.26 -1.77
C PRO A 37 36.61 20.68 -1.79
N LEU A 38 37.46 21.18 -0.90
CA LEU A 38 38.80 20.64 -0.67
C LEU A 38 38.71 19.63 0.46
N ALA A 39 39.30 18.45 0.26
CA ALA A 39 39.31 17.41 1.29
C ALA A 39 40.48 17.64 2.25
N ASP A 40 40.20 17.65 3.55
CA ASP A 40 41.19 17.57 4.60
C ASP A 40 40.72 16.68 5.77
N ASN A 41 41.49 16.66 6.87
CA ASN A 41 41.22 15.83 8.06
C ASN A 41 40.72 16.64 9.25
N LEU A 42 40.33 17.91 9.06
CA LEU A 42 39.76 18.73 10.11
C LEU A 42 38.25 18.48 10.18
N VAL A 43 37.70 18.50 11.39
CA VAL A 43 36.24 18.42 11.59
C VAL A 43 35.74 19.84 11.84
N GLU A 44 35.07 20.41 10.86
CA GLU A 44 34.62 21.82 10.81
C GLU A 44 33.08 21.93 10.85
N GLY A 45 32.36 20.83 10.62
CA GLY A 45 30.89 20.77 10.64
C GLY A 45 30.26 21.06 9.28
N THR A 46 28.98 21.46 9.25
CA THR A 46 28.38 21.95 8.00
C THR A 46 28.68 23.43 7.85
N GLU A 47 29.33 23.78 6.74
CA GLU A 47 29.68 25.15 6.40
C GLU A 47 28.85 25.66 5.22
N SER A 48 28.78 26.98 5.06
CA SER A 48 28.03 27.65 4.00
C SER A 48 28.94 28.48 3.12
N VAL A 49 28.65 28.49 1.82
CA VAL A 49 29.18 29.45 0.83
C VAL A 49 28.00 30.28 0.35
N VAL A 50 28.05 31.59 0.57
CA VAL A 50 27.00 32.54 0.21
C VAL A 50 27.50 33.42 -0.94
N LEU A 51 26.81 33.40 -2.07
CA LEU A 51 27.11 34.27 -3.21
C LEU A 51 26.02 35.33 -3.34
N ARG A 52 26.41 36.59 -3.44
CA ARG A 52 25.49 37.72 -3.61
C ARG A 52 25.84 38.55 -4.84
N LEU A 53 24.90 38.67 -5.77
CA LEU A 53 25.08 39.44 -7.00
C LEU A 53 25.26 40.93 -6.69
N GLU A 54 26.28 41.54 -7.30
CA GLU A 54 26.59 42.96 -7.11
C GLU A 54 25.98 43.81 -8.22
N PRO A 55 25.24 44.88 -7.90
CA PRO A 55 24.73 45.81 -8.89
C PRO A 55 25.89 46.57 -9.53
N MET A 56 25.80 46.81 -10.83
CA MET A 56 26.72 47.70 -11.53
C MET A 56 26.08 49.05 -11.80
N ALA A 57 26.90 50.11 -11.77
CA ALA A 57 26.48 51.46 -12.08
C ALA A 57 26.27 51.61 -13.58
N CYS A 58 25.05 51.36 -14.04
CA CYS A 58 24.67 51.59 -15.43
C CYS A 58 24.28 53.03 -15.67
N ILE A 59 24.90 53.66 -16.68
CA ILE A 59 24.45 54.97 -17.17
C ILE A 59 23.12 54.81 -17.91
N ALA A 60 22.14 55.66 -17.59
CA ALA A 60 20.80 55.61 -18.17
C ALA A 60 20.76 56.23 -19.58
N ILE A 61 21.44 55.58 -20.54
CA ILE A 61 21.33 55.88 -21.97
C ILE A 61 20.53 54.77 -22.66
N TYR A 62 19.80 55.09 -23.74
CA TYR A 62 18.98 54.11 -24.47
C TYR A 62 19.46 53.93 -25.91
N PRO A 63 19.75 52.68 -26.36
CA PRO A 63 19.79 51.46 -25.55
C PRO A 63 20.97 51.46 -24.55
N PRO A 64 20.84 50.83 -23.38
CA PRO A 64 21.94 50.76 -22.41
C PRO A 64 23.15 50.01 -23.00
N PRO A 65 24.37 50.28 -22.52
CA PRO A 65 25.55 49.56 -22.96
C PRO A 65 25.37 48.04 -22.83
N PRO A 66 25.91 47.24 -23.76
CA PRO A 66 25.70 45.78 -23.78
C PRO A 66 26.30 45.06 -22.56
N GLU A 67 27.20 45.71 -21.81
CA GLU A 67 27.76 45.18 -20.56
C GLU A 67 26.90 45.43 -19.31
N CYS A 68 25.79 46.14 -19.45
CA CYS A 68 24.94 46.54 -18.32
C CYS A 68 23.94 45.46 -17.88
N TYR A 69 23.80 45.26 -16.57
CA TYR A 69 22.80 44.36 -15.98
C TYR A 69 22.14 44.94 -14.72
N LEU A 70 20.89 44.54 -14.49
CA LEU A 70 20.16 44.79 -13.25
C LEU A 70 20.09 43.50 -12.43
N VAL A 71 20.22 43.61 -11.10
CA VAL A 71 20.10 42.48 -10.19
C VAL A 71 18.64 42.33 -9.76
N GLY A 72 18.02 41.21 -10.14
CA GLY A 72 16.68 40.83 -9.70
C GLY A 72 16.67 40.13 -8.34
N GLN A 73 15.48 39.75 -7.87
CA GLN A 73 15.31 38.91 -6.68
C GLN A 73 14.97 37.46 -7.10
N PRO A 74 15.55 36.42 -6.47
CA PRO A 74 16.56 36.49 -5.39
C PRO A 74 17.95 36.89 -5.91
N ALA A 75 18.65 37.74 -5.15
CA ALA A 75 20.00 38.23 -5.47
C ALA A 75 21.12 37.44 -4.76
N GLU A 76 20.75 36.44 -3.96
CA GLU A 76 21.64 35.67 -3.11
C GLU A 76 21.37 34.17 -3.27
N ALA A 77 22.43 33.38 -3.25
CA ALA A 77 22.38 31.92 -3.28
C ALA A 77 23.31 31.34 -2.21
N VAL A 78 22.90 30.24 -1.59
CA VAL A 78 23.66 29.55 -0.55
C VAL A 78 23.94 28.11 -0.98
N ALA A 79 25.21 27.70 -0.93
CA ALA A 79 25.64 26.32 -1.01
C ALA A 79 26.15 25.85 0.35
N PHE A 80 25.99 24.56 0.65
CA PHE A 80 26.53 23.97 1.88
C PHE A 80 27.67 23.02 1.54
N ILE A 81 28.80 23.20 2.22
CA ILE A 81 29.89 22.24 2.26
C ILE A 81 29.68 21.43 3.53
N ARG A 82 29.77 20.11 3.40
CA ARG A 82 29.74 19.21 4.54
C ARG A 82 31.07 18.50 4.54
N ASP A 83 31.70 18.43 5.72
CA ASP A 83 32.77 17.46 5.94
C ASP A 83 32.30 16.11 5.41
N CYS A 84 33.20 15.40 4.76
CA CYS A 84 33.01 13.96 4.66
C CYS A 84 33.04 13.48 6.12
N PRO A 85 31.91 13.07 6.74
CA PRO A 85 32.04 12.42 8.03
C PRO A 85 33.00 11.25 7.78
N GLU A 86 33.94 10.98 8.69
CA GLU A 86 34.57 9.67 8.65
C GLU A 86 33.42 8.66 8.45
N PRO A 87 33.43 7.83 7.40
CA PRO A 87 32.44 6.78 7.27
C PRO A 87 32.81 5.73 8.32
N GLY A 88 32.56 6.05 9.59
CA GLY A 88 32.50 5.08 10.64
C GLY A 88 31.28 4.23 10.37
N ASN A 89 31.51 2.92 10.28
CA ASN A 89 30.47 1.92 10.13
C ASN A 89 29.33 2.14 11.15
N ARG A 90 28.11 2.39 10.67
CA ARG A 90 26.96 2.59 11.55
C ARG A 90 26.38 1.22 11.93
N PRO A 91 26.04 1.00 13.22
CA PRO A 91 25.41 -0.24 13.62
C PRO A 91 24.12 -0.52 12.84
N PRO A 92 23.87 -1.77 12.43
CA PRO A 92 22.64 -2.13 11.75
C PRO A 92 21.44 -2.02 12.69
N LEU A 93 20.26 -1.76 12.13
CA LEU A 93 19.00 -1.90 12.84
C LEU A 93 18.54 -3.36 12.76
N VAL A 94 18.11 -3.91 13.90
CA VAL A 94 17.53 -5.25 13.99
C VAL A 94 16.27 -5.23 14.86
N GLN A 95 15.21 -5.88 14.38
CA GLN A 95 13.95 -6.01 15.09
C GLN A 95 13.44 -7.45 14.99
N ILE A 96 13.10 -8.06 16.13
CA ILE A 96 12.33 -9.30 16.14
C ILE A 96 10.89 -8.96 15.73
N VAL A 97 10.48 -9.43 14.55
CA VAL A 97 9.13 -9.23 13.99
C VAL A 97 8.19 -10.39 14.33
N LYS A 98 8.75 -11.55 14.71
CA LYS A 98 8.02 -12.69 15.26
C LYS A 98 8.89 -13.42 16.29
N PRO A 99 8.36 -13.88 17.43
CA PRO A 99 7.04 -13.52 17.97
C PRO A 99 6.96 -12.04 18.33
N PHE A 100 5.76 -11.54 18.63
CA PHE A 100 5.57 -10.21 19.20
C PHE A 100 5.62 -10.28 20.74
N THR A 101 5.86 -9.13 21.38
CA THR A 101 5.84 -9.01 22.85
C THR A 101 4.44 -9.34 23.40
N GLY A 102 4.38 -10.18 24.41
CA GLY A 102 3.17 -10.77 24.98
C GLY A 102 2.81 -12.13 24.38
N ALA A 103 3.67 -12.73 23.53
CA ALA A 103 3.31 -13.98 22.90
C ALA A 103 3.15 -15.13 23.92
N LEU A 104 2.21 -16.05 23.68
CA LEU A 104 1.75 -17.11 24.58
C LEU A 104 1.77 -18.45 23.83
N PHE A 105 2.61 -19.38 24.27
CA PHE A 105 2.73 -20.71 23.69
C PHE A 105 2.35 -21.79 24.70
N GLN A 106 1.87 -22.95 24.24
CA GLN A 106 1.65 -24.10 25.11
C GLN A 106 2.92 -24.96 25.19
N ALA A 107 3.33 -25.32 26.39
CA ALA A 107 4.46 -26.21 26.61
C ALA A 107 4.14 -27.69 26.26
N PRO A 108 5.13 -28.45 25.75
CA PRO A 108 6.42 -27.97 25.26
C PRO A 108 6.26 -27.16 23.97
N ALA A 109 6.81 -25.96 23.94
CA ALA A 109 6.60 -25.05 22.81
C ALA A 109 7.73 -25.18 21.77
N THR A 110 7.36 -25.02 20.51
CA THR A 110 8.29 -24.74 19.42
C THR A 110 8.03 -23.31 18.94
N VAL A 111 8.97 -22.41 19.22
CA VAL A 111 8.86 -20.97 18.96
C VAL A 111 9.67 -20.62 17.72
N GLY A 112 8.98 -20.22 16.64
CA GLY A 112 9.63 -19.64 15.46
C GLY A 112 9.91 -18.15 15.69
N ILE A 113 11.17 -17.75 15.54
CA ILE A 113 11.64 -16.37 15.72
C ILE A 113 12.11 -15.85 14.35
N VAL A 114 11.62 -14.68 13.97
CA VAL A 114 12.02 -13.95 12.76
C VAL A 114 12.52 -12.58 13.17
N ALA A 115 13.75 -12.25 12.79
CA ALA A 115 14.34 -10.94 12.95
C ALA A 115 14.54 -10.28 11.58
N ASP A 116 14.00 -9.09 11.40
CA ASP A 116 14.24 -8.27 10.24
C ASP A 116 15.41 -7.31 10.52
N THR A 117 16.25 -7.10 9.52
CA THR A 117 17.48 -6.31 9.65
C THR A 117 17.64 -5.35 8.49
N VAL A 118 18.17 -4.16 8.77
CA VAL A 118 18.50 -3.17 7.75
C VAL A 118 19.75 -2.40 8.19
N ASP A 119 20.60 -2.08 7.23
CA ASP A 119 21.85 -1.36 7.44
C ASP A 119 21.95 -0.30 6.35
N VAL A 120 22.24 0.95 6.72
CA VAL A 120 22.19 2.11 5.81
C VAL A 120 23.50 2.33 5.05
N ASP A 121 24.58 1.72 5.51
CA ASP A 121 25.94 1.86 4.98
C ASP A 121 26.62 0.51 4.71
N GLY A 122 25.94 -0.60 5.00
CA GLY A 122 26.35 -1.94 4.63
C GLY A 122 25.18 -2.92 4.52
N TYR A 123 25.44 -4.16 4.92
CA TYR A 123 24.45 -5.22 5.02
C TYR A 123 24.76 -6.12 6.22
N VAL A 124 23.70 -6.68 6.82
CA VAL A 124 23.82 -7.68 7.87
C VAL A 124 24.12 -9.04 7.25
N TRP A 125 25.15 -9.73 7.75
CA TRP A 125 25.45 -11.10 7.34
C TRP A 125 25.19 -12.12 8.45
N LYS A 126 25.14 -11.70 9.72
CA LYS A 126 24.91 -12.59 10.86
C LYS A 126 23.93 -11.99 11.86
N VAL A 127 23.01 -12.83 12.35
CA VAL A 127 22.14 -12.54 13.49
C VAL A 127 22.26 -13.63 14.53
N GLU A 128 22.47 -13.24 15.79
CA GLU A 128 22.45 -14.12 16.95
C GLU A 128 21.19 -13.84 17.78
N PHE A 129 20.57 -14.90 18.29
CA PHE A 129 19.32 -14.83 19.04
C PHE A 129 19.56 -15.27 20.49
N PHE A 130 18.94 -14.56 21.43
CA PHE A 130 19.16 -14.74 22.86
C PHE A 130 17.83 -14.82 23.63
N GLU A 131 17.85 -15.58 24.72
CA GLU A 131 16.89 -15.58 25.80
C GLU A 131 17.60 -15.02 27.05
N GLY A 132 17.26 -13.79 27.44
CA GLY A 132 18.04 -13.05 28.44
C GLY A 132 19.51 -12.91 28.01
N THR A 133 20.42 -13.53 28.76
CA THR A 133 21.86 -13.58 28.41
C THR A 133 22.26 -14.86 27.69
N ASN A 134 21.37 -15.86 27.58
CA ASN A 134 21.66 -17.15 26.99
C ASN A 134 21.49 -17.09 25.47
N LYS A 135 22.53 -17.45 24.71
CA LYS A 135 22.41 -17.58 23.26
C LYS A 135 21.62 -18.85 22.93
N ILE A 136 20.47 -18.68 22.28
CA ILE A 136 19.60 -19.79 21.87
C ILE A 136 19.87 -20.24 20.43
N GLY A 137 20.46 -19.37 19.61
CA GLY A 137 20.86 -19.74 18.25
C GLY A 137 21.53 -18.60 17.48
N GLU A 138 21.92 -18.90 16.24
CA GLU A 138 22.45 -17.92 15.29
C GLU A 138 22.11 -18.33 13.87
N GLN A 139 22.10 -17.35 12.97
CA GLN A 139 21.99 -17.58 11.55
C GLN A 139 22.93 -16.63 10.81
N SER A 140 23.65 -17.16 9.83
CA SER A 140 24.51 -16.39 8.93
C SER A 140 24.07 -16.58 7.49
N LYS A 141 24.24 -15.55 6.66
CA LYS A 141 24.01 -15.59 5.22
C LYS A 141 25.30 -15.25 4.50
N VAL A 142 25.56 -15.97 3.42
CA VAL A 142 26.68 -15.69 2.51
C VAL A 142 26.12 -15.02 1.27
N PHE A 143 26.68 -13.85 0.92
CA PHE A 143 26.28 -13.09 -0.26
C PHE A 143 27.43 -13.14 -1.27
N PHE A 144 27.16 -13.70 -2.46
CA PHE A 144 28.11 -13.65 -3.59
C PHE A 144 28.19 -12.26 -4.23
N VAL A 145 27.10 -11.49 -4.10
CA VAL A 145 27.00 -10.09 -4.47
C VAL A 145 26.42 -9.37 -3.27
N ALA A 146 27.09 -8.31 -2.80
CA ALA A 146 26.64 -7.52 -1.66
C ALA A 146 25.23 -6.97 -1.92
N PRO A 147 24.29 -7.12 -0.97
CA PRO A 147 23.00 -6.43 -1.01
C PRO A 147 23.21 -4.92 -1.08
N THR A 148 22.27 -4.23 -1.73
CA THR A 148 22.26 -2.76 -1.74
C THR A 148 22.07 -2.23 -0.31
N ASN A 149 22.77 -1.15 0.03
CA ASN A 149 22.58 -0.46 1.30
C ASN A 149 21.09 -0.13 1.52
N GLY A 150 20.60 -0.34 2.74
CA GLY A 150 19.21 -0.16 3.13
C GLY A 150 18.29 -1.35 2.80
N THR A 151 18.82 -2.45 2.27
CA THR A 151 18.00 -3.64 1.98
C THR A 151 17.58 -4.33 3.27
N HIS A 152 16.29 -4.63 3.39
CA HIS A 152 15.75 -5.46 4.47
C HIS A 152 16.11 -6.94 4.26
N ILE A 153 16.72 -7.57 5.27
CA ILE A 153 17.17 -8.96 5.23
C ILE A 153 16.56 -9.71 6.43
N PRO A 154 15.60 -10.63 6.20
CA PRO A 154 15.00 -11.40 7.30
C PRO A 154 15.85 -12.60 7.69
N TYR A 155 15.94 -12.87 8.99
CA TYR A 155 16.62 -14.01 9.59
C TYR A 155 15.64 -14.83 10.43
N GLU A 156 15.73 -16.15 10.36
CA GLU A 156 14.79 -17.07 11.00
C GLU A 156 15.51 -18.09 11.87
N MET A 157 14.95 -18.39 13.04
CA MET A 157 15.32 -19.55 13.84
C MET A 157 14.10 -20.25 14.44
N VAL A 158 14.28 -21.50 14.84
CA VAL A 158 13.28 -22.29 15.56
C VAL A 158 13.85 -22.72 16.91
N TRP A 159 13.26 -22.22 18.00
CA TRP A 159 13.60 -22.60 19.37
C TRP A 159 12.63 -23.70 19.83
N ARG A 160 13.15 -24.91 20.05
CA ARG A 160 12.35 -26.12 20.32
C ARG A 160 12.34 -26.48 21.81
N ASP A 161 11.37 -27.31 22.17
CA ASP A 161 11.23 -27.94 23.49
C ASP A 161 11.25 -26.93 24.64
N VAL A 162 10.67 -25.75 24.42
CA VAL A 162 10.69 -24.66 25.38
C VAL A 162 9.73 -25.00 26.54
N PRO A 163 10.23 -25.07 27.79
CA PRO A 163 9.40 -25.38 28.94
C PRO A 163 8.47 -24.20 29.31
N PRO A 164 7.50 -24.39 30.21
CA PRO A 164 6.72 -23.28 30.74
C PRO A 164 7.61 -22.23 31.41
N GLY A 165 7.40 -20.96 31.11
CA GLY A 165 8.23 -19.86 31.61
C GLY A 165 7.91 -18.51 30.97
N ARG A 166 8.50 -17.44 31.50
CA ARG A 166 8.51 -16.11 30.86
C ARG A 166 9.90 -15.87 30.30
N TYR A 167 9.99 -15.43 29.06
CA TYR A 167 11.25 -15.30 28.34
C TYR A 167 11.36 -13.92 27.70
N ALA A 168 12.54 -13.33 27.76
CA ALA A 168 12.88 -12.09 27.07
C ALA A 168 13.80 -12.43 25.88
N LEU A 169 13.29 -12.27 24.66
CA LEU A 169 14.03 -12.57 23.44
C LEU A 169 14.69 -11.30 22.90
N THR A 170 15.98 -11.38 22.55
CA THR A 170 16.70 -10.30 21.86
C THR A 170 17.47 -10.85 20.67
N ALA A 171 17.63 -10.05 19.62
CA ALA A 171 18.47 -10.37 18.47
C ALA A 171 19.65 -9.39 18.40
N ARG A 172 20.83 -9.90 18.06
CA ARG A 172 22.06 -9.14 17.84
C ARG A 172 22.51 -9.32 16.39
N ALA A 173 22.47 -8.25 15.60
CA ALA A 173 22.91 -8.25 14.21
C ALA A 173 24.36 -7.75 14.10
N THR A 174 25.15 -8.38 13.24
CA THR A 174 26.51 -7.94 12.88
C THR A 174 26.56 -7.63 11.39
N ASP A 175 26.98 -6.42 11.06
CA ASP A 175 27.12 -5.99 9.67
C ASP A 175 28.44 -6.47 9.01
N SER A 176 28.55 -6.15 7.72
CA SER A 176 29.70 -6.47 6.85
C SER A 176 31.03 -5.84 7.29
N GLN A 177 31.00 -4.79 8.11
CA GLN A 177 32.16 -4.03 8.59
C GLN A 177 32.39 -4.23 10.11
N GLY A 178 31.59 -5.07 10.77
CA GLY A 178 31.75 -5.55 12.14
C GLY A 178 31.00 -4.76 13.23
N ALA A 179 30.21 -3.74 12.90
CA ALA A 179 29.39 -3.07 13.92
C ALA A 179 28.16 -3.91 14.25
N VAL A 180 27.60 -3.61 15.43
CA VAL A 180 26.66 -4.50 16.11
C VAL A 180 25.44 -3.71 16.57
N GLY A 181 24.28 -4.12 16.07
CA GLY A 181 22.97 -3.67 16.52
C GLY A 181 22.30 -4.70 17.43
N VAL A 182 21.52 -4.24 18.41
CA VAL A 182 20.73 -5.10 19.31
C VAL A 182 19.28 -4.66 19.29
N SER A 183 18.35 -5.62 19.18
CA SER A 183 16.92 -5.34 19.18
C SER A 183 16.41 -4.96 20.57
N ALA A 184 15.28 -4.26 20.61
CA ALA A 184 14.49 -4.21 21.84
C ALA A 184 14.08 -5.65 22.28
N PRO A 185 13.92 -5.90 23.59
CA PRO A 185 13.51 -7.22 24.08
C PRO A 185 12.05 -7.52 23.76
N VAL A 186 11.79 -8.72 23.26
CA VAL A 186 10.46 -9.28 23.02
C VAL A 186 10.10 -10.24 24.15
N GLN A 187 9.13 -9.86 24.99
CA GLN A 187 8.69 -10.71 26.10
C GLN A 187 7.71 -11.76 25.61
N ILE A 188 7.91 -13.03 25.93
CA ILE A 188 6.95 -14.11 25.65
C ILE A 188 6.68 -14.94 26.90
N SER A 189 5.66 -15.76 26.87
CA SER A 189 5.27 -16.68 27.92
C SER A 189 4.95 -18.04 27.31
N VAL A 190 5.45 -19.10 27.93
CA VAL A 190 5.08 -20.47 27.64
C VAL A 190 4.31 -20.96 28.85
N VAL A 191 3.10 -21.47 28.64
CA VAL A 191 2.18 -21.90 29.70
C VAL A 191 1.80 -23.36 29.53
N THR A 192 1.38 -24.00 30.61
CA THR A 192 0.94 -25.41 30.59
C THR A 192 -0.44 -25.57 29.98
N ASN A 193 -1.31 -24.58 30.16
CA ASN A 193 -2.67 -24.54 29.61
C ASN A 193 -2.87 -23.18 28.92
N LEU A 194 -3.08 -23.19 27.60
CA LEU A 194 -3.56 -21.99 26.91
C LEU A 194 -5.08 -21.86 27.15
N PRO A 195 -5.59 -20.67 27.50
CA PRO A 195 -7.02 -20.42 27.34
C PRO A 195 -7.37 -20.65 25.86
N PRO A 196 -8.51 -21.28 25.52
CA PRO A 196 -8.95 -21.40 24.14
C PRO A 196 -8.90 -20.02 23.51
N PRO A 197 -8.17 -19.87 22.38
CA PRO A 197 -7.62 -20.90 21.51
C PRO A 197 -6.16 -21.20 21.86
N GLY A 198 -5.74 -22.44 21.62
CA GLY A 198 -4.35 -22.91 21.80
C GLY A 198 -3.28 -22.23 20.93
N THR A 199 -3.54 -21.04 20.38
CA THR A 199 -2.54 -20.14 19.80
C THR A 199 -2.91 -18.70 20.13
N ASN A 200 -1.96 -17.93 20.60
CA ASN A 200 -2.16 -16.50 20.88
C ASN A 200 -1.83 -15.59 19.68
N LEU A 201 -1.58 -16.19 18.50
CA LEU A 201 -1.33 -15.43 17.29
C LEU A 201 -2.58 -14.63 16.95
N PRO A 202 -2.48 -13.30 16.80
CA PRO A 202 -3.61 -12.49 16.38
C PRO A 202 -4.14 -13.02 15.04
N PRO A 203 -5.46 -13.00 14.82
CA PRO A 203 -6.03 -13.33 13.54
C PRO A 203 -5.45 -12.42 12.44
N VAL A 204 -5.26 -12.98 11.26
CA VAL A 204 -4.84 -12.23 10.06
C VAL A 204 -6.06 -11.91 9.23
N LEU A 205 -6.22 -10.64 8.87
CA LEU A 205 -7.36 -10.14 8.11
C LEU A 205 -7.00 -9.85 6.66
N SER A 206 -7.91 -10.19 5.75
CA SER A 206 -7.88 -9.72 4.37
C SER A 206 -9.26 -9.22 3.96
N VAL A 207 -9.32 -8.42 2.89
CA VAL A 207 -10.57 -7.95 2.29
C VAL A 207 -10.52 -8.09 0.78
N LEU A 208 -11.61 -8.56 0.19
CA LEU A 208 -11.80 -8.60 -1.25
C LEU A 208 -13.20 -8.10 -1.62
N ALA A 209 -13.37 -7.61 -2.85
CA ALA A 209 -14.71 -7.40 -3.40
C ALA A 209 -15.21 -8.74 -3.96
N VAL A 210 -16.25 -9.31 -3.35
CA VAL A 210 -16.91 -10.52 -3.87
C VAL A 210 -17.94 -10.16 -4.94
N ASP A 211 -18.40 -8.91 -4.93
CA ASP A 211 -19.16 -8.29 -6.00
C ASP A 211 -18.85 -6.79 -6.03
N PRO A 212 -18.02 -6.28 -6.94
CA PRO A 212 -17.54 -4.90 -6.90
C PRO A 212 -18.51 -3.91 -7.55
N VAL A 213 -19.70 -4.31 -8.01
CA VAL A 213 -20.55 -3.42 -8.81
C VAL A 213 -21.83 -3.06 -8.06
N ALA A 214 -21.95 -1.77 -7.72
CA ALA A 214 -23.19 -1.14 -7.30
C ALA A 214 -23.85 -0.42 -8.49
N ILE A 215 -25.17 -0.49 -8.61
CA ILE A 215 -25.94 0.17 -9.67
C ILE A 215 -26.99 1.07 -9.04
N GLU A 216 -26.97 2.34 -9.43
CA GLU A 216 -27.95 3.32 -9.02
C GLU A 216 -29.31 3.12 -9.72
N GLY A 217 -30.39 3.40 -8.97
CA GLY A 217 -31.76 3.36 -9.48
C GLY A 217 -32.40 1.97 -9.58
N THR A 218 -33.54 1.91 -10.27
CA THR A 218 -34.32 0.68 -10.47
C THR A 218 -33.79 -0.11 -11.66
N ASN A 219 -33.05 -1.19 -11.38
CA ASN A 219 -32.47 -2.07 -12.40
C ASN A 219 -33.46 -3.17 -12.87
N CYS A 220 -34.62 -2.80 -13.41
CA CYS A 220 -35.58 -3.80 -13.89
C CYS A 220 -35.05 -4.59 -15.10
N TRP A 221 -34.55 -5.81 -14.86
CA TRP A 221 -34.03 -6.70 -15.89
C TRP A 221 -35.09 -7.63 -16.48
N GLY A 222 -35.19 -7.68 -17.81
CA GLY A 222 -35.93 -8.71 -18.54
C GLY A 222 -34.99 -9.78 -19.06
N TRP A 223 -35.02 -10.98 -18.49
CA TRP A 223 -34.29 -12.14 -19.03
C TRP A 223 -34.96 -12.64 -20.31
N ARG A 224 -34.22 -12.74 -21.43
CA ARG A 224 -34.59 -13.64 -22.53
C ARG A 224 -33.94 -14.99 -22.27
N ASN A 225 -34.70 -15.95 -21.76
CA ASN A 225 -34.19 -17.32 -21.64
C ASN A 225 -33.91 -17.92 -23.04
N PRO A 226 -32.68 -18.33 -23.39
CA PRO A 226 -32.49 -19.23 -24.51
C PRO A 226 -32.90 -20.63 -24.03
N THR A 227 -34.10 -21.05 -24.44
CA THR A 227 -34.64 -22.41 -24.35
C THR A 227 -35.01 -22.94 -22.95
N ASN A 228 -36.31 -22.95 -22.65
CA ASN A 228 -36.93 -24.08 -21.95
C ASN A 228 -38.23 -24.44 -22.66
N ARG A 229 -38.10 -25.27 -23.71
CA ARG A 229 -39.21 -26.05 -24.26
C ARG A 229 -39.29 -27.30 -23.41
N TRP A 230 -40.35 -27.47 -22.62
CA TRP A 230 -40.59 -28.77 -22.00
C TRP A 230 -40.81 -29.81 -23.11
N GLY A 231 -40.35 -31.04 -22.89
CA GLY A 231 -40.33 -32.11 -23.90
C GLY A 231 -41.70 -32.56 -24.43
N ASP A 232 -42.80 -31.93 -23.99
CA ASP A 232 -44.17 -32.19 -24.44
C ASP A 232 -44.80 -31.06 -25.27
N GLY A 233 -44.11 -29.93 -25.44
CA GLY A 233 -44.55 -28.84 -26.32
C GLY A 233 -45.71 -27.98 -25.83
N THR A 234 -46.06 -27.98 -24.53
CA THR A 234 -47.11 -27.09 -23.99
C THR A 234 -46.57 -25.94 -23.12
N THR A 235 -47.20 -24.76 -23.23
CA THR A 235 -46.95 -23.57 -22.40
C THR A 235 -48.15 -23.33 -21.49
N ASN A 236 -47.94 -23.31 -20.17
CA ASN A 236 -49.00 -23.11 -19.18
C ASN A 236 -49.28 -21.62 -18.94
N CYS A 237 -50.50 -21.18 -19.22
CA CYS A 237 -51.06 -19.90 -18.79
C CYS A 237 -52.30 -20.20 -17.95
N VAL A 238 -52.17 -20.25 -16.62
CA VAL A 238 -53.33 -20.35 -15.72
C VAL A 238 -53.22 -19.34 -14.57
N GLU A 239 -54.31 -18.57 -14.42
CA GLU A 239 -54.84 -17.90 -13.21
C GLU A 239 -54.46 -16.46 -12.82
N PHE A 240 -53.88 -15.63 -13.70
CA PHE A 240 -53.95 -14.17 -13.50
C PHE A 240 -54.24 -13.43 -14.82
N ALA A 241 -55.39 -12.74 -14.85
CA ALA A 241 -55.91 -11.76 -15.82
C ALA A 241 -55.43 -11.86 -17.30
N ALA A 242 -56.40 -12.07 -18.20
CA ALA A 242 -56.22 -12.28 -19.65
C ALA A 242 -55.58 -11.13 -20.46
N ASP A 243 -55.19 -10.03 -19.84
CA ASP A 243 -54.54 -8.88 -20.50
C ASP A 243 -53.00 -8.91 -20.41
N LEU A 244 -52.42 -9.93 -19.74
CA LEU A 244 -50.97 -10.07 -19.51
C LEU A 244 -50.29 -11.19 -20.34
N CYS A 245 -50.93 -11.66 -21.41
CA CYS A 245 -50.34 -12.66 -22.32
C CYS A 245 -49.31 -12.04 -23.29
N ALA A 246 -48.17 -11.57 -22.77
CA ALA A 246 -46.95 -11.33 -23.54
C ALA A 246 -45.98 -12.51 -23.33
N PRO A 247 -45.26 -13.00 -24.36
CA PRO A 247 -44.56 -14.30 -24.33
C PRO A 247 -43.20 -14.28 -23.61
N VAL A 248 -43.02 -13.44 -22.59
CA VAL A 248 -41.74 -13.26 -21.90
C VAL A 248 -42.00 -13.28 -20.39
N TRP A 249 -41.50 -14.31 -19.72
CA TRP A 249 -41.51 -14.39 -18.26
C TRP A 249 -40.48 -13.40 -17.71
N TRP A 250 -40.95 -12.37 -17.00
CA TRP A 250 -40.12 -11.37 -16.35
C TRP A 250 -39.74 -11.86 -14.95
N PHE A 251 -38.58 -12.52 -14.79
CA PHE A 251 -37.93 -12.61 -13.48
C PHE A 251 -37.20 -11.29 -13.26
N THR A 252 -37.88 -10.33 -12.65
CA THR A 252 -37.32 -9.01 -12.39
C THR A 252 -36.75 -9.01 -10.97
N ASN A 253 -35.44 -9.10 -10.82
CA ASN A 253 -34.81 -8.55 -9.62
C ASN A 253 -34.88 -7.02 -9.77
N CYS A 254 -36.02 -6.44 -9.37
CA CYS A 254 -36.19 -4.99 -9.32
C CYS A 254 -35.54 -4.50 -8.02
N GLY A 255 -34.41 -3.79 -8.09
CA GLY A 255 -33.88 -3.07 -6.94
C GLY A 255 -32.39 -2.75 -7.06
N PRO A 256 -31.91 -1.67 -6.45
CA PRO A 256 -30.51 -1.25 -6.55
C PRO A 256 -29.57 -2.44 -6.34
N LYS A 257 -28.59 -2.60 -7.24
CA LYS A 257 -27.56 -3.62 -7.06
C LYS A 257 -26.53 -3.06 -6.09
N ASN A 258 -26.22 -3.80 -5.04
CA ASN A 258 -25.22 -3.39 -4.06
C ASN A 258 -23.86 -3.97 -4.44
N ALA A 259 -22.79 -3.23 -4.17
CA ALA A 259 -21.47 -3.84 -4.13
C ALA A 259 -21.24 -4.48 -2.75
N ARG A 260 -20.44 -5.54 -2.71
CA ARG A 260 -20.19 -6.36 -1.53
C ARG A 260 -18.70 -6.59 -1.33
N PHE A 261 -18.18 -6.06 -0.23
CA PHE A 261 -16.85 -6.40 0.28
C PHE A 261 -16.98 -7.53 1.31
N LEU A 262 -16.03 -8.47 1.26
CA LEU A 262 -15.93 -9.58 2.20
C LEU A 262 -14.62 -9.47 2.98
N VAL A 263 -14.73 -9.20 4.28
CA VAL A 263 -13.59 -9.26 5.21
C VAL A 263 -13.44 -10.69 5.71
N ARG A 264 -12.24 -11.25 5.59
CA ARG A 264 -11.94 -12.64 5.98
C ARG A 264 -10.93 -12.65 7.13
N ARG A 265 -11.14 -13.58 8.05
CA ARG A 265 -10.27 -13.85 9.19
C ARG A 265 -9.65 -15.24 9.09
N ALA A 266 -8.32 -15.27 9.04
CA ALA A 266 -7.51 -16.47 9.23
C ALA A 266 -7.00 -16.54 10.67
N GLY A 267 -6.99 -17.75 11.23
CA GLY A 267 -6.68 -17.96 12.64
C GLY A 267 -7.94 -18.13 13.49
N ASP A 268 -7.85 -17.65 14.72
CA ASP A 268 -8.87 -17.85 15.73
C ASP A 268 -10.18 -17.10 15.45
N THR A 269 -11.25 -17.75 15.90
CA THR A 269 -12.64 -17.45 15.63
C THR A 269 -13.47 -17.34 16.91
N ASN A 270 -12.93 -17.72 18.08
CA ASN A 270 -13.73 -17.91 19.29
C ASN A 270 -14.25 -16.60 19.94
N ALA A 271 -13.61 -15.48 19.64
CA ALA A 271 -13.99 -14.16 20.11
C ALA A 271 -14.51 -13.32 18.94
N GLU A 272 -15.42 -12.42 19.26
CA GLU A 272 -15.81 -11.35 18.35
C GLU A 272 -14.58 -10.47 18.04
N LEU A 273 -14.48 -10.00 16.80
CA LEU A 273 -13.40 -9.14 16.33
C LEU A 273 -13.96 -7.92 15.61
N THR A 274 -13.79 -6.74 16.19
CA THR A 274 -14.08 -5.46 15.53
C THR A 274 -12.87 -4.97 14.74
N VAL A 275 -13.10 -4.68 13.46
CA VAL A 275 -12.08 -4.27 12.48
C VAL A 275 -12.43 -2.88 11.99
N ARG A 276 -11.44 -1.98 11.96
CA ARG A 276 -11.62 -0.64 11.39
C ARG A 276 -11.21 -0.61 9.93
N TYR A 277 -11.88 0.21 9.13
CA TYR A 277 -11.49 0.50 7.76
C TYR A 277 -11.62 2.00 7.47
N ALA A 278 -10.85 2.46 6.49
CA ALA A 278 -10.99 3.78 5.89
C ALA A 278 -11.59 3.66 4.49
N LEU A 279 -12.40 4.64 4.13
CA LEU A 279 -12.98 4.78 2.80
C LEU A 279 -12.27 5.90 2.03
N SER A 280 -12.17 5.72 0.73
CA SER A 280 -11.63 6.69 -0.24
C SER A 280 -12.24 6.37 -1.62
N GLY A 281 -11.83 7.06 -2.67
CA GLY A 281 -12.41 6.94 -4.01
C GLY A 281 -13.05 8.26 -4.43
N THR A 282 -13.82 8.22 -5.52
CA THR A 282 -14.55 9.39 -6.02
C THR A 282 -15.93 9.53 -5.40
N ALA A 283 -16.56 8.42 -5.01
CA ALA A 283 -17.85 8.43 -4.32
C ALA A 283 -17.71 8.80 -2.84
N THR A 284 -18.60 9.66 -2.37
CA THR A 284 -18.67 10.27 -1.05
C THR A 284 -19.58 9.46 -0.11
N ASN A 285 -19.02 9.01 1.01
CA ASN A 285 -19.73 8.24 2.03
C ASN A 285 -20.92 9.01 2.63
N GLY A 286 -22.12 8.44 2.58
CA GLY A 286 -23.36 9.07 3.06
C GLY A 286 -24.03 10.02 2.06
N VAL A 287 -23.41 10.28 0.91
CA VAL A 287 -23.99 11.07 -0.19
C VAL A 287 -24.39 10.14 -1.34
N ASP A 288 -23.41 9.43 -1.92
CA ASP A 288 -23.62 8.60 -3.12
C ASP A 288 -23.99 7.16 -2.76
N TYR A 289 -23.73 6.75 -1.51
CA TYR A 289 -24.14 5.47 -0.93
C TYR A 289 -24.51 5.63 0.55
N ASP A 290 -25.19 4.63 1.10
CA ASP A 290 -25.51 4.59 2.53
C ASP A 290 -24.27 4.77 3.40
N GLU A 291 -24.39 5.58 4.45
CA GLU A 291 -23.27 5.91 5.31
C GLU A 291 -22.70 4.64 5.96
N LEU A 292 -21.47 4.32 5.61
CA LEU A 292 -20.71 3.23 6.20
C LEU A 292 -19.96 3.72 7.44
N PRO A 293 -20.01 2.98 8.56
CA PRO A 293 -19.54 3.46 9.87
C PRO A 293 -18.02 3.43 10.06
N GLY A 294 -17.24 2.95 9.09
CA GLY A 294 -15.77 2.80 9.22
C GLY A 294 -15.33 1.62 10.09
N VAL A 295 -16.28 0.78 10.54
CA VAL A 295 -16.03 -0.43 11.32
C VAL A 295 -16.88 -1.60 10.83
N VAL A 296 -16.34 -2.82 10.94
CA VAL A 296 -17.05 -4.08 10.69
C VAL A 296 -16.72 -5.05 11.83
N THR A 297 -17.70 -5.84 12.24
CA THR A 297 -17.54 -6.82 13.32
C THR A 297 -17.65 -8.23 12.75
N LEU A 298 -16.66 -9.07 13.04
CA LEU A 298 -16.75 -10.51 12.82
C LEU A 298 -17.20 -11.16 14.14
N PRO A 299 -18.42 -11.73 14.21
CA PRO A 299 -18.89 -12.39 15.42
C PRO A 299 -17.99 -13.55 15.86
N ALA A 300 -18.11 -13.95 17.13
CA ALA A 300 -17.53 -15.21 17.59
C ALA A 300 -18.08 -16.39 16.75
N GLY A 301 -17.22 -17.32 16.39
CA GLY A 301 -17.48 -18.39 15.43
C GLY A 301 -17.19 -18.00 13.98
N GLU A 302 -17.36 -16.73 13.60
CA GLU A 302 -17.41 -16.33 12.20
C GLU A 302 -16.05 -16.02 11.57
N ARG A 303 -15.84 -16.52 10.35
CA ARG A 303 -14.59 -16.26 9.59
C ARG A 303 -14.73 -15.10 8.62
N ARG A 304 -15.95 -14.60 8.43
CA ARG A 304 -16.29 -13.65 7.38
C ARG A 304 -17.24 -12.59 7.93
N ALA A 305 -17.13 -11.38 7.42
CA ALA A 305 -18.14 -10.35 7.59
C ALA A 305 -18.25 -9.53 6.30
N GLU A 306 -19.47 -9.13 5.98
CA GLU A 306 -19.77 -8.36 4.77
C GLU A 306 -19.88 -6.88 5.07
N ILE A 307 -19.51 -6.08 4.07
CA ILE A 307 -19.77 -4.64 4.04
C ILE A 307 -20.45 -4.35 2.71
N LEU A 308 -21.68 -3.85 2.77
CA LEU A 308 -22.51 -3.55 1.61
C LEU A 308 -22.41 -2.08 1.25
N VAL A 309 -22.07 -1.79 0.00
CA VAL A 309 -22.21 -0.45 -0.57
C VAL A 309 -23.58 -0.40 -1.22
N VAL A 310 -24.53 0.25 -0.55
CA VAL A 310 -25.90 0.45 -1.05
C VAL A 310 -25.94 1.82 -1.73
N PRO A 311 -26.02 1.88 -3.08
CA PRO A 311 -26.03 3.16 -3.78
C PRO A 311 -27.30 3.95 -3.46
N ARG A 312 -27.17 5.27 -3.33
CA ARG A 312 -28.31 6.17 -3.10
C ARG A 312 -28.80 6.66 -4.45
N PRO A 313 -30.06 6.37 -4.82
CA PRO A 313 -30.59 6.84 -6.07
C PRO A 313 -30.91 8.33 -6.03
N ASP A 314 -30.47 9.03 -7.06
CA ASP A 314 -30.86 10.37 -7.44
C ASP A 314 -31.23 10.44 -8.94
N ASN A 315 -31.29 11.64 -9.51
CA ASN A 315 -31.71 11.89 -10.90
C ASN A 315 -30.63 12.62 -11.72
N LEU A 316 -29.41 12.69 -11.20
CA LEU A 316 -28.26 13.17 -11.92
C LEU A 316 -27.70 12.02 -12.75
N PHE A 317 -26.84 12.37 -13.70
CA PHE A 317 -26.12 11.37 -14.47
C PHE A 317 -24.64 11.57 -14.21
N GLU A 318 -24.02 10.58 -13.62
CA GLU A 318 -22.66 10.66 -13.12
C GLU A 318 -21.69 9.76 -13.90
N PRO A 319 -20.39 10.12 -13.96
CA PRO A 319 -19.38 9.18 -14.41
C PRO A 319 -19.29 8.00 -13.44
N VAL A 320 -18.68 6.89 -13.89
CA VAL A 320 -18.36 5.76 -12.99
C VAL A 320 -17.58 6.26 -11.79
N GLU A 321 -18.10 5.97 -10.60
CA GLU A 321 -17.48 6.35 -9.35
C GLU A 321 -16.83 5.17 -8.65
N THR A 322 -15.88 5.44 -7.76
CA THR A 322 -15.15 4.41 -7.01
C THR A 322 -15.42 4.51 -5.52
N VAL A 323 -15.54 3.35 -4.88
CA VAL A 323 -15.51 3.18 -3.42
C VAL A 323 -14.34 2.26 -3.09
N ILE A 324 -13.32 2.80 -2.43
CA ILE A 324 -12.10 2.09 -2.07
C ILE A 324 -12.05 1.89 -0.55
N LEU A 325 -12.12 0.63 -0.14
CA LEU A 325 -12.05 0.21 1.26
C LEU A 325 -10.63 -0.24 1.61
N ARG A 326 -10.06 0.32 2.68
CA ARG A 326 -8.76 -0.08 3.24
C ARG A 326 -8.90 -0.51 4.69
N LEU A 327 -8.53 -1.75 5.02
CA LEU A 327 -8.45 -2.18 6.42
C LEU A 327 -7.34 -1.41 7.14
N LEU A 328 -7.62 -0.97 8.37
CA LEU A 328 -6.69 -0.24 9.21
C LEU A 328 -6.04 -1.17 10.24
N PRO A 329 -4.76 -0.95 10.60
CA PRO A 329 -4.11 -1.70 11.67
C PRO A 329 -4.92 -1.63 12.97
N ALA A 330 -4.91 -2.71 13.75
CA ALA A 330 -5.55 -2.71 15.04
C ALA A 330 -4.96 -1.59 15.93
N PRO A 331 -5.77 -0.85 16.70
CA PRO A 331 -5.26 0.05 17.73
C PRO A 331 -4.41 -0.76 18.73
N VAL A 332 -3.16 -0.33 18.95
CA VAL A 332 -2.25 -1.00 19.87
C VAL A 332 -2.05 -0.13 21.10
N ALA A 333 -2.43 -0.63 22.28
CA ALA A 333 -1.98 -0.06 23.55
C ALA A 333 -0.56 -0.57 23.85
N ALA A 334 0.29 0.28 24.45
CA ALA A 334 1.68 -0.08 24.75
C ALA A 334 1.76 -1.44 25.48
N ASN A 335 2.61 -2.34 24.98
CA ASN A 335 2.87 -3.67 25.54
C ASN A 335 1.70 -4.69 25.46
N THR A 336 0.76 -4.52 24.52
CA THR A 336 -0.32 -5.50 24.26
C THR A 336 -0.27 -5.99 22.81
N PRO A 337 -0.55 -7.28 22.54
CA PRO A 337 -0.67 -7.77 21.16
C PRO A 337 -1.77 -7.01 20.41
N PRO A 338 -1.59 -6.69 19.12
CA PRO A 338 -2.68 -6.14 18.33
C PRO A 338 -3.83 -7.15 18.28
N ALA A 339 -5.07 -6.67 18.30
CA ALA A 339 -6.25 -7.54 18.21
C ALA A 339 -6.28 -8.38 16.91
N TYR A 340 -5.63 -7.89 15.86
CA TYR A 340 -5.47 -8.55 14.58
C TYR A 340 -4.26 -8.00 13.80
N LEU A 341 -3.79 -8.76 12.82
CA LEU A 341 -2.80 -8.35 11.83
C LEU A 341 -3.47 -8.17 10.46
N LEU A 342 -2.92 -7.29 9.61
CA LEU A 342 -3.35 -7.18 8.22
C LEU A 342 -2.57 -8.15 7.35
N GLY A 343 -3.28 -8.98 6.59
CA GLY A 343 -2.77 -9.78 5.49
C GLY A 343 -2.98 -9.08 4.14
N ALA A 344 -2.71 -9.83 3.07
CA ALA A 344 -2.98 -9.39 1.71
C ALA A 344 -4.15 -10.18 1.10
N PRO A 345 -5.03 -9.55 0.32
CA PRO A 345 -5.18 -8.09 0.15
C PRO A 345 -5.77 -7.40 1.40
N SER A 346 -5.36 -6.17 1.68
CA SER A 346 -5.92 -5.30 2.74
C SER A 346 -6.65 -4.07 2.20
N ARG A 347 -6.77 -3.98 0.88
CA ARG A 347 -7.52 -2.96 0.14
C ARG A 347 -8.38 -3.65 -0.92
N ALA A 348 -9.59 -3.15 -1.13
CA ALA A 348 -10.49 -3.60 -2.18
C ALA A 348 -11.25 -2.40 -2.74
N GLY A 349 -11.63 -2.48 -4.02
CA GLY A 349 -12.38 -1.43 -4.68
C GLY A 349 -13.70 -1.94 -5.26
N ALA A 350 -14.70 -1.08 -5.24
CA ALA A 350 -15.98 -1.23 -5.90
C ALA A 350 -16.26 -0.01 -6.78
N VAL A 351 -17.19 -0.15 -7.71
CA VAL A 351 -17.68 0.94 -8.56
C VAL A 351 -19.16 1.15 -8.35
N ILE A 352 -19.59 2.40 -8.43
CA ILE A 352 -21.00 2.79 -8.56
C ILE A 352 -21.20 3.21 -10.01
N ILE A 353 -22.20 2.61 -10.65
CA ILE A 353 -22.55 2.88 -12.05
C ILE A 353 -24.01 3.27 -12.19
N GLU A 354 -24.24 4.15 -13.15
CA GLU A 354 -25.55 4.64 -13.56
C GLU A 354 -26.37 3.62 -14.36
N ASN A 355 -27.66 3.90 -14.50
CA ASN A 355 -28.55 3.14 -15.39
C ASN A 355 -29.27 4.07 -16.41
N PRO A 356 -28.99 3.95 -17.73
CA PRO A 356 -28.02 3.05 -18.36
C PRO A 356 -26.58 3.50 -18.14
N PRO A 357 -25.60 2.59 -18.15
CA PRO A 357 -24.23 2.94 -17.77
C PRO A 357 -23.58 3.74 -18.90
N PRO A 358 -22.73 4.74 -18.59
CA PRO A 358 -21.78 5.24 -19.58
C PRO A 358 -20.91 4.08 -20.05
N ARG A 359 -20.67 3.95 -21.36
CA ARG A 359 -19.76 2.91 -21.89
C ARG A 359 -18.36 3.12 -21.30
N PRO A 360 -17.92 2.28 -20.35
CA PRO A 360 -16.61 2.44 -19.76
C PRO A 360 -15.57 1.86 -20.69
N ILE A 361 -14.49 2.61 -20.87
CA ILE A 361 -13.30 2.13 -21.57
C ILE A 361 -12.31 1.70 -20.50
N VAL A 362 -11.56 0.64 -20.75
CA VAL A 362 -10.41 0.24 -19.91
C VAL A 362 -9.45 1.44 -19.78
N ARG A 363 -9.31 1.98 -18.56
CA ARG A 363 -8.52 3.19 -18.32
C ARG A 363 -8.08 3.32 -16.86
N MET A 364 -7.08 4.17 -16.63
CA MET A 364 -6.86 4.74 -15.31
C MET A 364 -7.92 5.80 -15.01
N LEU A 365 -8.51 5.74 -13.82
CA LEU A 365 -9.46 6.72 -13.31
C LEU A 365 -8.74 7.90 -12.66
N ALA A 366 -9.48 8.97 -12.36
CA ALA A 366 -8.94 10.21 -11.80
C ALA A 366 -8.29 10.02 -10.41
N ASP A 367 -8.78 9.04 -9.65
CA ASP A 367 -8.26 8.62 -8.36
C ASP A 367 -7.06 7.65 -8.46
N LYS A 368 -6.51 7.47 -9.67
CA LYS A 368 -5.40 6.57 -10.00
C LYS A 368 -5.70 5.08 -9.75
N CYS A 369 -6.96 4.69 -9.66
CA CYS A 369 -7.34 3.29 -9.77
C CYS A 369 -7.38 2.84 -11.24
N PHE A 370 -7.07 1.58 -11.52
CA PHE A 370 -7.28 1.01 -12.86
C PHE A 370 -8.69 0.45 -12.97
N HIS A 371 -9.48 0.92 -13.93
CA HIS A 371 -10.80 0.40 -14.23
C HIS A 371 -10.76 -0.52 -15.44
N LEU A 372 -11.26 -1.74 -15.26
CA LEU A 372 -11.56 -2.69 -16.32
C LEU A 372 -13.04 -2.57 -16.67
N GLY A 373 -13.33 -2.08 -17.87
CA GLY A 373 -14.63 -2.20 -18.53
C GLY A 373 -14.49 -3.08 -19.77
N ALA A 374 -15.10 -4.26 -19.77
CA ALA A 374 -15.06 -5.18 -20.91
C ALA A 374 -16.44 -5.78 -21.20
N GLU A 375 -16.75 -6.03 -22.47
CA GLU A 375 -17.98 -6.74 -22.84
C GLU A 375 -17.95 -8.16 -22.26
N ALA A 376 -19.07 -8.58 -21.69
CA ALA A 376 -19.21 -9.89 -21.05
C ALA A 376 -20.64 -10.42 -21.16
N VAL A 377 -20.79 -11.72 -20.90
CA VAL A 377 -22.11 -12.37 -20.96
C VAL A 377 -22.93 -11.92 -19.75
N GLU A 378 -24.06 -11.29 -20.01
CA GLU A 378 -24.97 -10.79 -18.97
C GLU A 378 -25.26 -11.84 -17.89
N GLY A 379 -25.13 -11.44 -16.62
CA GLY A 379 -25.38 -12.28 -15.46
C GLY A 379 -24.30 -13.33 -15.16
N ALA A 380 -23.32 -13.53 -16.04
CA ALA A 380 -22.23 -14.46 -15.81
C ALA A 380 -21.21 -13.90 -14.81
N TRP A 381 -20.62 -14.79 -14.03
CA TRP A 381 -19.59 -14.46 -13.04
C TRP A 381 -18.20 -14.68 -13.61
N TYR A 382 -17.29 -13.79 -13.24
CA TYR A 382 -15.90 -13.82 -13.65
C TYR A 382 -14.98 -13.58 -12.46
N ARG A 383 -13.93 -14.40 -12.35
CA ARG A 383 -12.79 -14.10 -11.50
C ARG A 383 -11.86 -13.15 -12.22
N ILE A 384 -11.55 -12.04 -11.57
CA ILE A 384 -10.54 -11.10 -12.06
C ILE A 384 -9.21 -11.42 -11.40
N GLU A 385 -8.19 -11.59 -12.22
CA GLU A 385 -6.84 -11.93 -11.76
C GLU A 385 -5.83 -10.96 -12.38
N TYR A 386 -4.75 -10.69 -11.65
CA TYR A 386 -3.59 -10.00 -12.19
C TYR A 386 -2.35 -10.88 -12.21
N SER A 387 -1.42 -10.52 -13.08
CA SER A 387 -0.08 -11.11 -13.14
C SER A 387 0.96 -10.02 -13.40
N LEU A 388 2.16 -10.21 -12.86
CA LEU A 388 3.32 -9.35 -13.15
C LEU A 388 4.22 -9.96 -14.24
N ASP A 389 4.04 -11.24 -14.57
CA ASP A 389 4.93 -12.02 -15.43
C ASP A 389 4.19 -12.89 -16.47
N LEU A 390 2.85 -12.75 -16.56
CA LEU A 390 1.92 -13.58 -17.36
C LEU A 390 1.89 -15.07 -17.00
N ARG A 391 2.62 -15.51 -15.96
CA ARG A 391 2.73 -16.91 -15.55
C ARG A 391 2.01 -17.15 -14.23
N ASN A 392 2.30 -16.32 -13.25
CA ASN A 392 1.72 -16.40 -11.91
C ASN A 392 0.54 -15.42 -11.83
N TRP A 393 -0.65 -15.96 -11.60
CA TRP A 393 -1.89 -15.19 -11.55
C TRP A 393 -2.43 -15.16 -10.13
N THR A 394 -2.76 -13.96 -9.65
CA THR A 394 -3.31 -13.71 -8.31
C THR A 394 -4.73 -13.18 -8.43
N PRO A 395 -5.73 -13.81 -7.78
CA PRO A 395 -7.10 -13.30 -7.75
C PRO A 395 -7.20 -11.94 -7.05
N LEU A 396 -7.96 -11.02 -7.65
CA LEU A 396 -8.31 -9.71 -7.09
C LEU A 396 -9.73 -9.68 -6.56
N CYS A 397 -10.68 -10.15 -7.37
CA CYS A 397 -12.11 -10.14 -7.04
C CYS A 397 -12.87 -11.17 -7.87
N ALA A 398 -14.13 -11.37 -7.51
CA ALA A 398 -15.14 -11.92 -8.40
C ALA A 398 -16.09 -10.79 -8.82
N ALA A 399 -16.59 -10.81 -10.05
CA ALA A 399 -17.50 -9.80 -10.55
C ALA A 399 -18.56 -10.41 -11.47
N GLN A 400 -19.81 -10.04 -11.25
CA GLN A 400 -20.90 -10.37 -12.16
C GLN A 400 -20.93 -9.35 -13.30
N ALA A 401 -21.06 -9.85 -14.52
CA ALA A 401 -21.34 -9.01 -15.67
C ALA A 401 -22.78 -8.49 -15.60
N VAL A 402 -22.94 -7.18 -15.75
CA VAL A 402 -24.22 -6.46 -15.70
C VAL A 402 -24.27 -5.45 -16.83
N GLN A 403 -25.44 -5.19 -17.41
CA GLN A 403 -25.58 -4.29 -18.55
C GLN A 403 -24.70 -4.68 -19.78
N GLY A 404 -24.39 -5.97 -19.94
CA GLY A 404 -23.51 -6.54 -20.97
C GLY A 404 -22.02 -6.28 -20.72
N MET A 405 -21.68 -5.79 -19.52
CA MET A 405 -20.35 -5.30 -19.18
C MET A 405 -19.84 -5.91 -17.88
N LEU A 406 -18.57 -6.23 -17.87
CA LEU A 406 -17.81 -6.59 -16.68
C LEU A 406 -17.09 -5.34 -16.19
N HIS A 407 -17.34 -4.99 -14.93
CA HIS A 407 -16.72 -3.85 -14.27
C HIS A 407 -15.86 -4.32 -13.10
N PHE A 408 -14.66 -3.77 -13.01
CA PHE A 408 -13.75 -3.99 -11.89
C PHE A 408 -12.82 -2.79 -11.72
N VAL A 409 -12.43 -2.49 -10.48
CA VAL A 409 -11.46 -1.46 -10.17
C VAL A 409 -10.33 -2.00 -9.29
N ASP A 410 -9.08 -1.78 -9.72
CA ASP A 410 -7.87 -2.14 -8.96
C ASP A 410 -7.29 -0.87 -8.27
N PRO A 411 -7.45 -0.75 -6.93
CA PRO A 411 -6.91 0.39 -6.18
C PRO A 411 -5.40 0.34 -5.94
N ASP A 412 -4.73 -0.76 -6.30
CA ASP A 412 -3.29 -0.94 -6.13
C ASP A 412 -2.52 -0.84 -7.46
N ALA A 413 -3.21 -0.62 -8.57
CA ALA A 413 -2.61 -0.56 -9.91
C ALA A 413 -1.54 0.53 -10.06
N GLU A 414 -1.72 1.70 -9.44
CA GLU A 414 -0.72 2.79 -9.49
C GLU A 414 0.65 2.36 -8.93
N SER A 415 0.65 1.51 -7.90
CA SER A 415 1.87 1.05 -7.25
C SER A 415 2.65 0.01 -8.08
N ALA A 416 2.09 -0.47 -9.18
CA ALA A 416 2.66 -1.53 -10.00
C ALA A 416 2.33 -1.31 -11.49
N PRO A 417 3.09 -0.46 -12.20
CA PRO A 417 2.77 -0.04 -13.58
C PRO A 417 2.82 -1.16 -14.64
N SER A 418 3.27 -2.36 -14.27
CA SER A 418 3.40 -3.53 -15.14
C SER A 418 2.50 -4.69 -14.68
N ARG A 419 1.20 -4.45 -14.55
CA ARG A 419 0.19 -5.50 -14.28
C ARG A 419 -0.53 -5.91 -15.57
N PHE A 420 -0.67 -7.21 -15.77
CA PHE A 420 -1.56 -7.80 -16.76
C PHE A 420 -2.83 -8.30 -16.07
N TYR A 421 -3.98 -8.11 -16.71
CA TYR A 421 -5.28 -8.53 -16.16
C TYR A 421 -5.93 -9.57 -17.06
N ARG A 422 -6.70 -10.49 -16.45
CA ARG A 422 -7.61 -11.38 -17.18
C ARG A 422 -8.89 -11.59 -16.38
N ALA A 423 -9.98 -11.81 -17.12
CA ALA A 423 -11.25 -12.27 -16.58
C ALA A 423 -11.44 -13.74 -16.94
N VAL A 424 -11.65 -14.59 -15.94
CA VAL A 424 -11.87 -16.03 -16.11
C VAL A 424 -13.31 -16.35 -15.73
N PRO A 425 -14.14 -16.91 -16.63
CA PRO A 425 -15.49 -17.34 -16.27
C PRO A 425 -15.45 -18.30 -15.07
N GLU A 426 -16.30 -18.08 -14.08
CA GLU A 426 -16.46 -18.97 -12.93
C GLU A 426 -17.94 -19.13 -12.54
N PRO A 427 -18.32 -20.19 -11.80
CA PRO A 427 -19.62 -20.25 -11.15
C PRO A 427 -19.81 -19.05 -10.21
N GLU A 428 -21.05 -18.76 -9.86
CA GLU A 428 -21.35 -17.79 -8.80
C GLU A 428 -20.47 -18.05 -7.56
N PRO A 429 -19.75 -17.04 -7.04
CA PRO A 429 -18.87 -17.21 -5.90
C PRO A 429 -19.65 -17.80 -4.72
N ALA A 430 -19.19 -18.93 -4.20
CA ALA A 430 -19.75 -19.50 -2.98
C ALA A 430 -19.43 -18.55 -1.80
N ASP A 431 -20.48 -18.12 -1.10
CA ASP A 431 -20.43 -17.17 0.04
C ASP A 431 -19.40 -17.51 1.13
#